data_AF-A0A7Y7NVC8-F1
#
_entry.id   AF-A0A7Y7NVC8-F1
#
_cell.length_a   1.000
_cell.length_b   1.000
_cell.length_c   1.000
_cell.angle_alpha   90.00
_cell.angle_beta   90.00
_cell.angle_gamma   90.00
#
_symmetry.space_group_name_H-M   'P 1'
#
loop_
_entity.id
_entity.type
_entity.pdbx_description
1 polymer ?
#
loop_
_entity_poly.entity_id
_entity_poly.type
_entity_poly.pdbx_seq_one_letter_code
_entity_poly.pdbx_strand_id
1 'polypeptide(L)'
;MPDNYNFDEIRPFKGEEVNLAIRRITSEEVFYKVLKSIFPEKNIDDYILELNRITTTYDFQIALMHKLIRRIIEVSSDGLSSSGFENISPDSSYLFISNHRDIFLDSGILQVLLVEHGFDTTQITFGNNLMDGQLITDVGKVNKMFTVFREGTGREIYENSKRLSSYMRYCVTKGKESVWIAQRNGRTKDGDDKTQTGLLKMLNVSNEGSFYEGFKELQIVPVSVSYELEPCDILKTQELNLSQNYTYKKSAGEDVNSIVKGVVEHKGKIHFAIGKPISKSLEEIEHEPNLNKKIELLGNSIDEQIYQNYKLWPTNYVAYDLFHKKAKYDNYYTTEEKEKFLAHINMRLENSNGDRETLKQMLFKMYANPIINFQNL
;
A
#
# COMPACT_ATOMS: atom_id res chain seq x y z
N MET A 1 -19.44 11.66 19.78
CA MET A 1 -18.52 12.67 20.39
C MET A 1 -17.07 12.40 19.94
N PRO A 2 -16.50 13.17 18.99
CA PRO A 2 -15.08 13.03 18.60
C PRO A 2 -14.09 13.60 19.63
N ASP A 3 -14.56 14.45 20.55
CA ASP A 3 -13.73 15.25 21.46
C ASP A 3 -13.10 14.49 22.65
N ASN A 4 -13.20 13.15 22.70
CA ASN A 4 -12.73 12.36 23.85
C ASN A 4 -11.52 11.46 23.56
N TYR A 5 -10.94 11.51 22.35
CA TYR A 5 -9.76 10.71 22.00
C TYR A 5 -8.53 11.58 21.76
N ASN A 6 -7.52 11.41 22.60
CA ASN A 6 -6.20 11.93 22.33
C ASN A 6 -5.57 11.12 21.18
N PHE A 7 -5.30 11.79 20.06
CA PHE A 7 -4.66 11.21 18.88
C PHE A 7 -3.14 11.44 18.82
N ASP A 8 -2.54 12.17 19.76
CA ASP A 8 -1.12 12.58 19.73
C ASP A 8 -0.15 11.40 19.56
N GLU A 9 -0.51 10.24 20.11
CA GLU A 9 0.29 9.03 19.99
C GLU A 9 0.40 8.54 18.54
N ILE A 10 -0.68 8.64 17.77
CA ILE A 10 -0.78 8.05 16.42
C ILE A 10 -0.67 9.07 15.28
N ARG A 11 -1.10 10.32 15.48
CA ARG A 11 -1.22 11.30 14.39
C ARG A 11 0.15 11.69 13.78
N PRO A 12 0.15 12.21 12.54
CA PRO A 12 1.30 12.90 11.97
C PRO A 12 1.70 14.15 12.77
N PHE A 13 2.90 14.66 12.47
CA PHE A 13 3.35 15.94 13.02
C PHE A 13 2.54 17.12 12.50
N LYS A 14 2.33 18.13 13.36
CA LYS A 14 1.62 19.37 13.06
C LYS A 14 2.36 20.58 13.60
N GLY A 15 2.20 21.73 12.95
CA GLY A 15 2.80 23.00 13.40
C GLY A 15 4.32 22.90 13.57
N GLU A 16 4.83 23.34 14.72
CA GLU A 16 6.27 23.39 15.01
C GLU A 16 6.95 22.01 15.02
N GLU A 17 6.20 20.92 15.28
CA GLU A 17 6.73 19.55 15.27
C GLU A 17 7.35 19.20 13.91
N VAL A 18 6.78 19.73 12.81
CA VAL A 18 7.23 19.48 11.44
C VAL A 18 8.63 20.03 11.22
N ASN A 19 8.85 21.31 11.51
CA ASN A 19 10.15 21.94 11.27
C ASN A 19 11.24 21.33 12.15
N LEU A 20 10.93 21.05 13.41
CA LEU A 20 11.86 20.39 14.34
C LEU A 20 12.24 18.99 13.86
N ALA A 21 11.28 18.21 13.35
CA ALA A 21 11.55 16.90 12.78
C ALA A 21 12.43 16.99 11.53
N ILE A 22 12.16 17.91 10.60
CA ILE A 22 12.97 18.07 9.39
C ILE A 22 14.42 18.45 9.73
N ARG A 23 14.63 19.30 10.74
CA ARG A 23 15.99 19.62 11.23
C ARG A 23 16.71 18.40 11.79
N ARG A 24 16.02 17.54 12.54
CA ARG A 24 16.60 16.27 13.02
C ARG A 24 16.93 15.35 11.84
N ILE A 25 15.98 15.13 10.93
CA ILE A 25 16.17 14.30 9.73
C ILE A 25 17.37 14.77 8.91
N THR A 26 17.45 16.06 8.61
CA THR A 26 18.52 16.63 7.76
C THR A 26 19.88 16.67 8.44
N SER A 27 19.94 16.54 9.77
CA SER A 27 21.21 16.45 10.52
C SER A 27 21.82 15.03 10.52
N GLU A 28 21.07 14.02 10.08
CA GLU A 28 21.53 12.64 10.05
C GLU A 28 22.44 12.38 8.83
N GLU A 29 23.65 11.83 9.08
CA GLU A 29 24.62 11.54 8.02
C GLU A 29 24.06 10.56 6.97
N VAL A 30 23.25 9.59 7.41
CA VAL A 30 22.60 8.63 6.52
C VAL A 30 21.63 9.32 5.56
N PHE A 31 20.90 10.34 6.03
CA PHE A 31 19.96 11.08 5.19
C PHE A 31 20.70 11.89 4.12
N TYR A 32 21.81 12.53 4.48
CA TYR A 32 22.67 13.22 3.52
C TYR A 32 23.16 12.28 2.41
N LYS A 33 23.62 11.08 2.77
CA LYS A 33 24.07 10.05 1.80
C LYS A 33 22.94 9.63 0.85
N VAL A 34 21.73 9.45 1.38
CA VAL A 34 20.54 9.12 0.58
C VAL A 34 20.23 10.25 -0.41
N LEU A 35 20.18 11.50 0.04
CA LEU A 35 19.92 12.65 -0.85
C LEU A 35 20.96 12.74 -1.97
N LYS A 36 22.24 12.60 -1.65
CA LYS A 36 23.34 12.63 -2.63
C LYS A 36 23.25 11.50 -3.66
N SER A 37 22.80 10.32 -3.24
CA SER A 37 22.64 9.18 -4.15
C SER A 37 21.47 9.37 -5.11
N ILE A 38 20.40 10.03 -4.68
CA ILE A 38 19.15 10.14 -5.43
C ILE A 38 19.13 11.39 -6.31
N PHE A 39 19.72 12.47 -5.83
CA PHE A 39 19.84 13.76 -6.51
C PHE A 39 21.32 14.16 -6.68
N PRO A 40 22.14 13.38 -7.41
CA PRO A 40 23.57 13.65 -7.58
C PRO A 40 23.85 15.00 -8.27
N GLU A 41 22.87 15.56 -8.97
CA GLU A 41 22.94 16.85 -9.66
C GLU A 41 22.69 18.05 -8.74
N LYS A 42 22.17 17.86 -7.53
CA LYS A 42 21.85 18.96 -6.60
C LYS A 42 23.04 19.30 -5.68
N ASN A 43 23.18 20.58 -5.35
CA ASN A 43 23.92 20.97 -4.15
C ASN A 43 23.12 20.55 -2.91
N ILE A 44 23.60 19.54 -2.20
CA ILE A 44 22.88 18.93 -1.08
C ILE A 44 22.82 19.87 0.12
N ASP A 45 23.84 20.71 0.34
CA ASP A 45 23.83 21.67 1.45
C ASP A 45 22.74 22.74 1.24
N ASP A 46 22.63 23.28 0.04
CA ASP A 46 21.57 24.23 -0.31
C ASP A 46 20.19 23.58 -0.21
N TYR A 47 20.05 22.33 -0.68
CA TYR A 47 18.79 21.60 -0.60
C TYR A 47 18.38 21.30 0.85
N ILE A 48 19.31 20.99 1.74
CA ILE A 48 19.06 20.84 3.17
C ILE A 48 18.58 22.17 3.78
N LEU A 49 19.18 23.31 3.39
CA LEU A 49 18.73 24.62 3.84
C LEU A 49 17.30 24.93 3.37
N GLU A 50 16.92 24.52 2.15
CA GLU A 50 15.55 24.61 1.66
C GLU A 50 14.59 23.75 2.48
N LEU A 51 14.92 22.48 2.71
CA LEU A 51 14.11 21.56 3.51
C LEU A 51 13.90 22.09 4.93
N ASN A 52 14.93 22.65 5.55
CA ASN A 52 14.86 23.21 6.91
C ASN A 52 13.97 24.45 7.06
N ARG A 53 13.48 25.04 5.96
CA ARG A 53 12.49 26.13 5.98
C ARG A 53 11.05 25.64 5.94
N ILE A 54 10.83 24.35 5.70
CA ILE A 54 9.49 23.76 5.58
C ILE A 54 8.82 23.71 6.96
N THR A 55 7.54 24.09 6.98
CA THR A 55 6.71 24.13 8.20
C THR A 55 5.46 23.27 8.12
N THR A 56 5.16 22.68 6.95
CA THR A 56 3.99 21.81 6.77
C THR A 56 4.39 20.43 6.24
N THR A 57 3.61 19.41 6.58
CA THR A 57 3.82 18.04 6.08
C THR A 57 3.60 17.94 4.57
N TYR A 58 2.66 18.73 4.03
CA TYR A 58 2.40 18.81 2.60
C TYR A 58 3.60 19.38 1.84
N ASP A 59 4.17 20.49 2.29
CA ASP A 59 5.34 21.08 1.64
C ASP A 59 6.55 20.14 1.68
N PHE A 60 6.72 19.36 2.75
CA PHE A 60 7.74 18.31 2.82
C PHE A 60 7.50 17.22 1.77
N GLN A 61 6.25 16.78 1.62
CA GLN A 61 5.87 15.80 0.62
C GLN A 61 6.16 16.30 -0.80
N ILE A 62 5.81 17.55 -1.13
CA ILE A 62 6.07 18.13 -2.46
C ILE A 62 7.57 18.37 -2.69
N ALA A 63 8.26 18.94 -1.70
CA ALA A 63 9.65 19.34 -1.85
C ALA A 63 10.61 18.14 -1.95
N LEU A 64 10.31 17.03 -1.27
CA LEU A 64 11.15 15.84 -1.19
C LEU A 64 10.46 14.57 -1.69
N MET A 65 9.39 14.12 -1.03
CA MET A 65 8.86 12.77 -1.23
C MET A 65 8.33 12.54 -2.65
N HIS A 66 7.65 13.53 -3.23
CA HIS A 66 7.19 13.49 -4.61
C HIS A 66 8.35 13.26 -5.59
N LYS A 67 9.42 14.08 -5.47
CA LYS A 67 10.61 13.99 -6.32
C LYS A 67 11.36 12.67 -6.12
N LEU A 68 11.46 12.23 -4.87
CA LEU A 68 12.08 10.97 -4.47
C LEU A 68 11.38 9.78 -5.15
N ILE A 69 10.06 9.67 -4.98
CA ILE A 69 9.28 8.57 -5.53
C ILE A 69 9.29 8.61 -7.06
N ARG A 70 9.16 9.80 -7.67
CA ARG A 70 9.28 9.96 -9.12
C ARG A 70 10.63 9.47 -9.65
N ARG A 71 11.72 9.85 -8.98
CA ARG A 71 13.06 9.37 -9.34
C ARG A 71 13.19 7.85 -9.23
N ILE A 72 12.62 7.24 -8.18
CA ILE A 72 12.61 5.78 -8.02
C ILE A 72 11.86 5.11 -9.18
N ILE A 73 10.68 5.62 -9.54
CA ILE A 73 9.90 5.09 -10.68
C ILE A 73 10.72 5.16 -11.97
N GLU A 74 11.31 6.33 -12.28
CA GLU A 74 12.10 6.56 -13.50
C GLU A 74 13.25 5.56 -13.67
N VAL A 75 13.89 5.14 -12.58
CA VAL A 75 15.07 4.24 -12.63
C VAL A 75 14.72 2.76 -12.48
N SER A 76 13.54 2.44 -11.94
CA SER A 76 13.20 1.06 -11.54
C SER A 76 11.94 0.50 -12.21
N SER A 77 11.34 1.21 -13.16
CA SER A 77 10.18 0.75 -13.90
C SER A 77 10.22 1.15 -15.37
N ASP A 78 9.43 0.46 -16.20
CA ASP A 78 9.26 0.75 -17.63
C ASP A 78 8.08 1.70 -17.89
N GLY A 79 7.65 2.42 -16.86
CA GLY A 79 6.58 3.41 -16.92
C GLY A 79 5.54 3.25 -15.82
N LEU A 80 4.89 4.38 -15.53
CA LEU A 80 3.77 4.48 -14.61
C LEU A 80 2.56 5.02 -15.38
N SER A 81 1.42 4.38 -15.20
CA SER A 81 0.14 4.81 -15.77
C SER A 81 -0.94 4.83 -14.68
N SER A 82 -1.98 5.64 -14.89
CA SER A 82 -3.12 5.66 -13.98
C SER A 82 -4.45 5.89 -14.69
N SER A 83 -5.55 5.53 -14.04
CA SER A 83 -6.93 5.74 -14.52
C SER A 83 -7.91 5.92 -13.36
N GLY A 84 -9.11 6.43 -13.64
CA GLY A 84 -10.22 6.47 -12.68
C GLY A 84 -10.24 7.69 -11.77
N PHE A 85 -9.35 8.67 -11.95
CA PHE A 85 -9.37 9.92 -11.19
C PHE A 85 -10.65 10.73 -11.44
N GLU A 86 -11.30 10.53 -12.60
CA GLU A 86 -12.61 11.08 -12.92
C GLU A 86 -13.76 10.55 -12.05
N ASN A 87 -13.54 9.47 -11.28
CA ASN A 87 -14.54 8.90 -10.38
C ASN A 87 -14.65 9.66 -9.03
N ILE A 88 -13.71 10.56 -8.74
CA ILE A 88 -13.59 11.27 -7.47
C ILE A 88 -13.40 12.77 -7.70
N SER A 89 -13.63 13.56 -6.64
CA SER A 89 -13.51 15.03 -6.65
C SER A 89 -12.37 15.48 -5.75
N PRO A 90 -11.52 16.44 -6.18
CA PRO A 90 -10.46 16.98 -5.33
C PRO A 90 -10.99 17.77 -4.12
N ASP A 91 -12.25 18.21 -4.15
CA ASP A 91 -12.89 18.96 -3.04
C ASP A 91 -13.46 18.04 -1.94
N SER A 92 -13.22 16.72 -2.03
CA SER A 92 -13.75 15.71 -1.12
C SER A 92 -12.63 14.90 -0.46
N SER A 93 -12.98 14.18 0.60
CA SER A 93 -12.05 13.35 1.35
C SER A 93 -12.49 11.90 1.32
N TYR A 94 -11.55 11.00 1.11
CA TYR A 94 -11.83 9.59 0.87
C TYR A 94 -11.02 8.70 1.78
N LEU A 95 -11.59 7.55 2.14
CA LEU A 95 -10.82 6.41 2.66
C LEU A 95 -10.44 5.51 1.48
N PHE A 96 -9.22 5.66 0.98
CA PHE A 96 -8.65 4.80 -0.04
C PHE A 96 -8.25 3.45 0.56
N ILE A 97 -8.86 2.37 0.07
CA ILE A 97 -8.52 1.00 0.45
C ILE A 97 -7.86 0.31 -0.74
N SER A 98 -6.59 -0.05 -0.60
CA SER A 98 -5.79 -0.56 -1.71
C SER A 98 -5.39 -2.02 -1.53
N ASN A 99 -5.24 -2.76 -2.63
CA ASN A 99 -4.34 -3.90 -2.59
C ASN A 99 -2.91 -3.43 -2.30
N HIS A 100 -2.09 -4.34 -1.79
CA HIS A 100 -0.78 -3.98 -1.27
C HIS A 100 0.25 -5.00 -1.72
N ARG A 101 1.14 -4.57 -2.61
CA ARG A 101 2.18 -5.33 -3.30
C ARG A 101 3.57 -4.91 -2.80
N ASP A 102 3.83 -3.64 -2.54
CA ASP A 102 5.10 -3.13 -2.03
C ASP A 102 4.94 -2.39 -0.70
N ILE A 103 5.84 -2.62 0.27
CA ILE A 103 5.75 -2.04 1.62
C ILE A 103 5.75 -0.51 1.59
N PHE A 104 6.51 0.09 0.68
CA PHE A 104 6.78 1.54 0.67
C PHE A 104 6.19 2.22 -0.58
N LEU A 105 6.34 1.61 -1.74
CA LEU A 105 6.02 2.29 -3.00
C LEU A 105 4.54 2.38 -3.30
N ASP A 106 3.69 1.47 -2.81
CA ASP A 106 2.26 1.54 -3.14
C ASP A 106 1.62 2.85 -2.65
N SER A 107 1.86 3.20 -1.39
CA SER A 107 1.34 4.44 -0.81
C SER A 107 2.08 5.66 -1.36
N GLY A 108 3.39 5.56 -1.58
CA GLY A 108 4.21 6.65 -2.13
C GLY A 108 3.84 7.02 -3.56
N ILE A 109 3.63 6.04 -4.43
CA ILE A 109 3.21 6.25 -5.83
C ILE A 109 1.81 6.85 -5.88
N LEU A 110 0.89 6.40 -5.02
CA LEU A 110 -0.43 7.03 -4.92
C LEU A 110 -0.34 8.52 -4.57
N GLN A 111 0.56 8.92 -3.67
CA GLN A 111 0.74 10.35 -3.34
C GLN A 111 1.21 11.17 -4.55
N VAL A 112 2.15 10.62 -5.33
CA VAL A 112 2.62 11.25 -6.57
C VAL A 112 1.46 11.44 -7.54
N LEU A 113 0.69 10.38 -7.78
CA LEU A 113 -0.44 10.43 -8.71
C LEU A 113 -1.53 11.40 -8.26
N LEU A 114 -1.86 11.44 -6.96
CA LEU A 114 -2.83 12.40 -6.41
C LEU A 114 -2.40 13.84 -6.70
N VAL A 115 -1.15 14.20 -6.36
CA VAL A 115 -0.60 15.54 -6.60
C VAL A 115 -0.67 15.91 -8.07
N GLU A 116 -0.30 14.99 -8.96
CA GLU A 116 -0.25 15.25 -10.40
C GLU A 116 -1.63 15.35 -11.07
N HIS A 117 -2.65 14.76 -10.45
CA HIS A 117 -4.05 14.91 -10.86
C HIS A 117 -4.76 16.07 -10.11
N GLY A 118 -4.03 16.88 -9.35
CA GLY A 118 -4.57 18.07 -8.68
C GLY A 118 -5.30 17.81 -7.36
N PHE A 119 -5.03 16.67 -6.71
CA PHE A 119 -5.54 16.30 -5.40
C PHE A 119 -4.52 16.58 -4.30
N ASP A 120 -5.01 16.75 -3.07
CA ASP A 120 -4.17 16.68 -1.89
C ASP A 120 -3.67 15.26 -1.62
N THR A 121 -2.55 15.17 -0.89
CA THR A 121 -2.00 13.91 -0.40
C THR A 121 -2.82 13.35 0.76
N THR A 122 -2.76 12.03 0.94
CA THR A 122 -3.44 11.30 2.01
C THR A 122 -2.59 11.23 3.28
N GLN A 123 -3.24 11.02 4.42
CA GLN A 123 -2.57 10.39 5.56
C GLN A 123 -2.43 8.87 5.33
N ILE A 124 -1.29 8.29 5.72
CA ILE A 124 -0.91 6.91 5.36
C ILE A 124 -0.76 6.08 6.63
N THR A 125 -1.39 4.91 6.70
CA THR A 125 -1.17 4.00 7.83
C THR A 125 0.27 3.47 7.86
N PHE A 126 0.90 3.48 9.03
CA PHE A 126 2.27 2.97 9.23
C PHE A 126 2.36 2.09 10.48
N GLY A 127 2.80 0.84 10.30
CA GLY A 127 2.89 -0.12 11.40
C GLY A 127 3.97 0.26 12.40
N ASN A 128 3.68 0.18 13.71
CA ASN A 128 4.63 0.49 14.77
C ASN A 128 5.91 -0.38 14.71
N ASN A 129 5.81 -1.60 14.14
CA ASN A 129 6.95 -2.49 13.92
C ASN A 129 8.00 -1.94 12.95
N LEU A 130 7.65 -0.95 12.11
CA LEU A 130 8.58 -0.28 11.19
C LEU A 130 9.16 1.01 11.78
N MET A 131 8.65 1.48 12.93
CA MET A 131 9.09 2.70 13.59
C MET A 131 10.29 2.41 14.51
N ASP A 132 11.39 1.96 13.90
CA ASP A 132 12.63 1.70 14.63
C ASP A 132 13.55 2.92 14.58
N GLY A 133 13.75 3.56 15.75
CA GLY A 133 14.57 4.74 15.90
C GLY A 133 13.88 6.08 15.57
N GLN A 134 14.52 7.17 16.03
CA GLN A 134 13.98 8.53 15.91
C GLN A 134 13.89 8.99 14.45
N LEU A 135 14.89 8.68 13.62
CA LEU A 135 14.91 9.09 12.21
C LEU A 135 13.71 8.53 11.44
N ILE A 136 13.42 7.24 11.56
CA ILE A 136 12.30 6.61 10.85
C ILE A 136 10.96 7.13 11.37
N THR A 137 10.86 7.32 12.69
CA THR A 137 9.70 7.95 13.31
C THR A 137 9.45 9.36 12.77
N ASP A 138 10.51 10.17 12.66
CA ASP A 138 10.42 11.54 12.18
C ASP A 138 10.04 11.58 10.69
N VAL A 139 10.69 10.78 9.84
CA VAL A 139 10.36 10.68 8.42
C VAL A 139 8.92 10.26 8.22
N GLY A 140 8.44 9.24 8.95
CA GLY A 140 7.06 8.78 8.88
C GLY A 140 6.07 9.89 9.27
N LYS A 141 6.22 10.43 10.49
CA LYS A 141 5.27 11.44 11.01
C LYS A 141 5.27 12.75 10.22
N VAL A 142 6.41 13.15 9.64
CA VAL A 142 6.47 14.34 8.78
C VAL A 142 5.92 14.09 7.38
N ASN A 143 5.92 12.83 6.93
CA ASN A 143 5.34 12.38 5.66
C ASN A 143 3.85 11.97 5.78
N LYS A 144 3.08 12.62 6.66
CA LYS A 144 1.67 12.33 6.94
C LYS A 144 1.37 10.86 7.32
N MET A 145 2.34 10.12 7.84
CA MET A 145 2.08 8.76 8.29
C MET A 145 1.55 8.74 9.72
N PHE A 146 0.56 7.90 10.00
CA PHE A 146 0.00 7.71 11.33
C PHE A 146 0.13 6.26 11.81
N THR A 147 0.42 6.11 13.10
CA THR A 147 0.86 4.84 13.69
C THR A 147 -0.29 3.85 13.89
N VAL A 148 -0.07 2.62 13.48
CA VAL A 148 -0.95 1.47 13.74
C VAL A 148 -0.26 0.52 14.71
N PHE A 149 -0.83 0.40 15.91
CA PHE A 149 -0.39 -0.57 16.92
C PHE A 149 -1.10 -1.91 16.72
N ARG A 150 -0.31 -2.99 16.64
CA ARG A 150 -0.80 -4.33 16.29
C ARG A 150 -0.60 -5.38 17.37
N GLU A 151 0.11 -5.04 18.43
CA GLU A 151 0.48 -5.92 19.52
C GLU A 151 -0.10 -5.42 20.84
N GLY A 152 -0.21 -6.33 21.82
CA GLY A 152 -0.75 -6.04 23.15
C GLY A 152 -1.72 -7.13 23.62
N THR A 153 -2.24 -6.94 24.82
CA THR A 153 -3.36 -7.70 25.37
C THR A 153 -4.63 -7.47 24.54
N GLY A 154 -5.62 -8.36 24.66
CA GLY A 154 -6.89 -8.20 23.92
C GLY A 154 -7.59 -6.86 24.19
N ARG A 155 -7.45 -6.33 25.41
CA ARG A 155 -7.94 -4.99 25.77
C ARG A 155 -7.18 -3.88 25.05
N GLU A 156 -5.85 -3.94 25.04
CA GLU A 156 -5.02 -2.95 24.35
C GLU A 156 -5.26 -2.95 22.84
N ILE A 157 -5.36 -4.14 22.22
CA ILE A 157 -5.69 -4.27 20.80
C ILE A 157 -7.05 -3.63 20.48
N TYR A 158 -8.06 -3.84 21.34
CA TYR A 158 -9.38 -3.22 21.16
C TYR A 158 -9.34 -1.70 21.29
N GLU A 159 -8.68 -1.16 22.33
CA GLU A 159 -8.53 0.30 22.50
C GLU A 159 -7.75 0.93 21.35
N ASN A 160 -6.66 0.29 20.89
CA ASN A 160 -5.91 0.72 19.72
C ASN A 160 -6.76 0.69 18.45
N SER A 161 -7.58 -0.35 18.27
CA SER A 161 -8.52 -0.45 17.14
C SER A 161 -9.57 0.66 17.18
N LYS A 162 -10.13 0.95 18.37
CA LYS A 162 -11.11 2.02 18.54
C LYS A 162 -10.50 3.41 18.27
N ARG A 163 -9.27 3.66 18.74
CA ARG A 163 -8.54 4.90 18.49
C ARG A 163 -8.24 5.07 17.00
N LEU A 164 -7.73 4.02 16.35
CA LEU A 164 -7.42 4.02 14.92
C LEU A 164 -8.68 4.27 14.07
N SER A 165 -9.76 3.56 14.37
CA SER A 165 -11.07 3.72 13.73
C SER A 165 -11.58 5.17 13.85
N SER A 166 -11.55 5.71 15.07
CA SER A 166 -12.01 7.07 15.35
C SER A 166 -11.15 8.13 14.66
N TYR A 167 -9.84 7.90 14.58
CA TYR A 167 -8.91 8.82 13.94
C TYR A 167 -9.10 8.89 12.42
N MET A 168 -9.23 7.75 11.74
CA MET A 168 -9.47 7.74 10.29
C MET A 168 -10.83 8.38 9.95
N ARG A 169 -11.86 8.07 10.73
CA ARG A 169 -13.18 8.72 10.60
C ARG A 169 -13.09 10.23 10.82
N TYR A 170 -12.35 10.67 11.83
CA TYR A 170 -12.06 12.09 12.06
C TYR A 170 -11.37 12.74 10.86
N CYS A 171 -10.32 12.12 10.31
CA CYS A 171 -9.58 12.66 9.16
C CYS A 171 -10.52 12.90 7.97
N VAL A 172 -11.31 11.89 7.59
CA VAL A 172 -12.20 11.97 6.42
C VAL A 172 -13.37 12.94 6.65
N THR A 173 -14.00 12.93 7.83
CA THR A 173 -15.26 13.68 8.05
C THR A 173 -15.06 15.10 8.58
N LYS A 174 -14.11 15.30 9.50
CA LYS A 174 -13.89 16.58 10.20
C LYS A 174 -12.60 17.25 9.76
N GLY A 175 -11.53 16.47 9.62
CA GLY A 175 -10.22 16.94 9.16
C GLY A 175 -10.20 17.34 7.69
N LYS A 176 -11.15 16.81 6.90
CA LYS A 176 -11.20 16.97 5.43
C LYS A 176 -9.90 16.53 4.76
N GLU A 177 -9.30 15.46 5.27
CA GLU A 177 -8.11 14.85 4.69
C GLU A 177 -8.40 13.39 4.33
N SER A 178 -7.98 12.99 3.14
CA SER A 178 -8.08 11.60 2.69
C SER A 178 -7.10 10.70 3.46
N VAL A 179 -7.43 9.42 3.57
CA VAL A 179 -6.63 8.39 4.22
C VAL A 179 -6.36 7.25 3.26
N TRP A 180 -5.15 6.69 3.27
CA TRP A 180 -4.83 5.45 2.59
C TRP A 180 -4.54 4.33 3.59
N ILE A 181 -5.13 3.16 3.33
CA ILE A 181 -4.91 1.92 4.10
C ILE A 181 -4.89 0.71 3.16
N ALA A 182 -4.04 -0.27 3.47
CA ALA A 182 -4.05 -1.55 2.78
C ALA A 182 -5.29 -2.38 3.16
N GLN A 183 -5.85 -3.12 2.22
CA GLN A 183 -7.04 -3.97 2.41
C GLN A 183 -6.85 -5.12 3.41
N ARG A 184 -5.63 -5.33 3.88
CA ARG A 184 -5.24 -6.35 4.85
C ARG A 184 -3.96 -5.97 5.59
N ASN A 185 -3.66 -6.70 6.67
CA ASN A 185 -2.42 -6.53 7.40
C ASN A 185 -1.20 -6.98 6.56
N GLY A 186 -0.43 -6.00 6.09
CA GLY A 186 0.78 -6.23 5.31
C GLY A 186 0.52 -6.48 3.82
N ARG A 187 1.60 -6.49 3.04
CA ARG A 187 1.54 -6.78 1.60
C ARG A 187 1.18 -8.25 1.34
N THR A 188 0.59 -8.50 0.18
CA THR A 188 0.35 -9.86 -0.32
C THR A 188 1.66 -10.63 -0.44
N LYS A 189 1.59 -11.94 -0.16
CA LYS A 189 2.73 -12.86 -0.28
C LYS A 189 2.59 -13.80 -1.47
N ASP A 190 1.37 -13.98 -1.96
CA ASP A 190 1.04 -14.89 -3.05
C ASP A 190 0.24 -14.19 -4.14
N GLY A 191 0.09 -12.87 -4.09
CA GLY A 191 -0.63 -12.12 -5.12
C GLY A 191 -2.14 -12.32 -5.16
N ASP A 192 -2.73 -13.08 -4.22
CA ASP A 192 -4.17 -13.22 -4.04
C ASP A 192 -4.69 -12.06 -3.20
N ASP A 193 -5.22 -11.01 -3.84
CA ASP A 193 -5.84 -9.87 -3.19
C ASP A 193 -7.17 -10.23 -2.55
N LYS A 194 -7.29 -10.10 -1.22
CA LYS A 194 -8.56 -10.29 -0.51
C LYS A 194 -8.66 -9.35 0.68
N THR A 195 -9.77 -8.62 0.79
CA THR A 195 -10.03 -7.68 1.88
C THR A 195 -10.28 -8.45 3.17
N GLN A 196 -9.55 -8.10 4.23
CA GLN A 196 -9.73 -8.75 5.53
C GLN A 196 -10.96 -8.17 6.25
N THR A 197 -11.88 -9.04 6.65
CA THR A 197 -13.07 -8.63 7.42
C THR A 197 -12.70 -7.94 8.74
N GLY A 198 -11.55 -8.26 9.33
CA GLY A 198 -11.01 -7.59 10.52
C GLY A 198 -10.77 -6.08 10.31
N LEU A 199 -10.34 -5.68 9.11
CA LEU A 199 -10.18 -4.26 8.76
C LEU A 199 -11.54 -3.54 8.81
N LEU A 200 -12.54 -4.10 8.14
CA LEU A 200 -13.88 -3.52 8.06
C LEU A 200 -14.58 -3.50 9.43
N LYS A 201 -14.40 -4.56 10.23
CA LYS A 201 -14.85 -4.58 11.62
C LYS A 201 -14.23 -3.46 12.42
N MET A 202 -12.91 -3.24 12.28
CA MET A 202 -12.20 -2.13 12.93
C MET A 202 -12.76 -0.78 12.49
N LEU A 203 -12.99 -0.55 11.19
CA LEU A 203 -13.61 0.69 10.69
C LEU A 203 -15.01 0.95 11.29
N ASN A 204 -15.77 -0.11 11.56
CA ASN A 204 -17.09 0.00 12.15
C ASN A 204 -17.08 0.24 13.68
N VAL A 205 -15.94 0.10 14.37
CA VAL A 205 -15.87 0.28 15.84
C VAL A 205 -16.21 1.72 16.27
N SER A 206 -15.86 2.71 15.45
CA SER A 206 -16.16 4.13 15.72
C SER A 206 -17.51 4.59 15.16
N ASN A 207 -18.30 3.69 14.56
CA ASN A 207 -19.60 4.02 14.01
C ASN A 207 -20.63 4.24 15.14
N GLU A 208 -21.33 5.36 15.09
CA GLU A 208 -22.43 5.69 16.03
C GLU A 208 -23.82 5.55 15.38
N GLY A 209 -23.89 5.35 14.05
CA GLY A 209 -25.14 5.21 13.28
C GLY A 209 -25.42 3.78 12.81
N SER A 210 -26.31 3.68 11.82
CA SER A 210 -26.53 2.44 11.06
C SER A 210 -25.26 2.01 10.29
N PHE A 211 -25.25 0.78 9.77
CA PHE A 211 -24.13 0.30 8.97
C PHE A 211 -23.96 1.15 7.69
N TYR A 212 -25.06 1.45 7.00
CA TYR A 212 -25.07 2.38 5.87
C TYR A 212 -24.48 3.74 6.21
N GLU A 213 -24.99 4.42 7.24
CA GLU A 213 -24.52 5.78 7.60
C GLU A 213 -23.04 5.79 7.95
N GLY A 214 -22.59 4.82 8.76
CA GLY A 214 -21.22 4.72 9.22
C GLY A 214 -20.21 4.45 8.10
N PHE A 215 -20.55 3.66 7.09
CA PHE A 215 -19.65 3.42 5.96
C PHE A 215 -19.79 4.48 4.86
N LYS A 216 -20.97 5.09 4.70
CA LYS A 216 -21.20 6.15 3.71
C LYS A 216 -20.32 7.38 3.99
N GLU A 217 -20.19 7.78 5.25
CA GLU A 217 -19.37 8.95 5.61
C GLU A 217 -17.86 8.73 5.47
N LEU A 218 -17.40 7.47 5.41
CA LEU A 218 -15.99 7.16 5.15
C LEU A 218 -15.61 7.32 3.67
N GLN A 219 -16.60 7.43 2.78
CA GLN A 219 -16.42 7.53 1.32
C GLN A 219 -15.34 6.57 0.80
N ILE A 220 -15.49 5.27 1.09
CA ILE A 220 -14.47 4.27 0.72
C ILE A 220 -14.33 4.21 -0.81
N VAL A 221 -13.09 4.34 -1.27
CA VAL A 221 -12.70 4.21 -2.68
C VAL A 221 -11.67 3.08 -2.80
N PRO A 222 -12.00 1.96 -3.46
CA PRO A 222 -11.04 0.90 -3.75
C PRO A 222 -9.95 1.39 -4.71
N VAL A 223 -8.70 1.00 -4.46
CA VAL A 223 -7.54 1.31 -5.32
C VAL A 223 -6.86 0.02 -5.74
N SER A 224 -6.64 -0.14 -7.05
CA SER A 224 -5.87 -1.25 -7.60
C SER A 224 -4.48 -0.80 -7.99
N VAL A 225 -3.49 -1.54 -7.52
CA VAL A 225 -2.08 -1.42 -7.89
C VAL A 225 -1.66 -2.69 -8.61
N SER A 226 -1.17 -2.52 -9.83
CA SER A 226 -0.71 -3.60 -10.69
C SER A 226 0.74 -3.36 -11.09
N TYR A 227 1.60 -4.33 -10.79
CA TYR A 227 2.99 -4.38 -11.23
C TYR A 227 3.14 -5.51 -12.25
N GLU A 228 3.86 -5.25 -13.35
CA GLU A 228 4.17 -6.28 -14.34
C GLU A 228 5.12 -7.34 -13.77
N LEU A 229 6.10 -6.90 -12.98
CA LEU A 229 6.96 -7.75 -12.15
C LEU A 229 6.67 -7.47 -10.68
N GLU A 230 6.25 -8.49 -9.95
CA GLU A 230 5.86 -8.37 -8.54
C GLU A 230 7.07 -7.94 -7.68
N PRO A 231 6.98 -6.82 -6.94
CA PRO A 231 8.07 -6.34 -6.10
C PRO A 231 8.45 -7.38 -5.04
N CYS A 232 9.74 -7.65 -4.84
CA CYS A 232 10.21 -8.63 -3.86
C CYS A 232 9.61 -10.04 -4.02
N ASP A 233 9.29 -10.47 -5.24
CA ASP A 233 8.65 -11.76 -5.52
C ASP A 233 9.34 -12.93 -4.80
N ILE A 234 10.66 -13.06 -4.95
CA ILE A 234 11.41 -14.17 -4.33
C ILE A 234 11.40 -14.11 -2.80
N LEU A 235 11.47 -12.92 -2.19
CA LEU A 235 11.42 -12.77 -0.74
C LEU A 235 10.05 -13.20 -0.20
N LYS A 236 8.97 -12.80 -0.88
CA LYS A 236 7.60 -13.22 -0.55
C LYS A 236 7.42 -14.73 -0.69
N THR A 237 7.93 -15.32 -1.77
CA THR A 237 7.86 -16.76 -2.00
C THR A 237 8.63 -17.54 -0.93
N GLN A 238 9.82 -17.10 -0.55
CA GLN A 238 10.62 -17.73 0.50
C GLN A 238 9.92 -17.68 1.86
N GLU A 239 9.39 -16.51 2.24
CA GLU A 239 8.60 -16.33 3.46
C GLU A 239 7.38 -17.27 3.48
N LEU A 240 6.64 -17.34 2.37
CA LEU A 240 5.49 -18.22 2.24
C LEU A 240 5.87 -19.70 2.34
N ASN A 241 6.99 -20.10 1.72
CA ASN A 241 7.47 -21.48 1.74
C ASN A 241 7.90 -21.91 3.15
N LEU A 242 8.61 -21.04 3.89
CA LEU A 242 8.99 -21.28 5.27
C LEU A 242 7.77 -21.37 6.20
N SER A 243 6.76 -20.53 5.94
CA SER A 243 5.52 -20.47 6.74
C SER A 243 4.62 -21.71 6.59
N GLN A 244 4.84 -22.56 5.58
CA GLN A 244 4.07 -23.80 5.41
C GLN A 244 4.39 -24.85 6.48
N ASN A 245 5.64 -24.86 6.97
CA ASN A 245 6.15 -25.90 7.88
C ASN A 245 6.45 -25.37 9.28
N TYR A 246 6.56 -24.05 9.45
CA TYR A 246 6.97 -23.43 10.70
C TYR A 246 6.19 -22.14 10.98
N THR A 247 6.04 -21.79 12.26
CA THR A 247 5.66 -20.44 12.65
C THR A 247 6.79 -19.49 12.26
N TYR A 248 6.61 -18.81 11.13
CA TYR A 248 7.61 -17.87 10.64
C TYR A 248 7.70 -16.65 11.56
N LYS A 249 8.90 -16.39 12.08
CA LYS A 249 9.22 -15.17 12.80
C LYS A 249 10.24 -14.39 11.99
N LYS A 250 9.88 -13.16 11.62
CA LYS A 250 10.75 -12.28 10.85
C LYS A 250 12.07 -12.04 11.56
N SER A 251 13.14 -11.98 10.78
CA SER A 251 14.46 -11.61 11.28
C SER A 251 14.57 -10.09 11.45
N ALA A 252 15.46 -9.63 12.33
CA ALA A 252 15.77 -8.22 12.45
C ALA A 252 16.26 -7.66 11.10
N GLY A 253 15.74 -6.51 10.67
CA GLY A 253 16.11 -5.86 9.41
C GLY A 253 15.48 -6.45 8.13
N GLU A 254 14.65 -7.50 8.24
CA GLU A 254 14.03 -8.13 7.07
C GLU A 254 13.04 -7.21 6.33
N ASP A 255 12.27 -6.42 7.08
CA ASP A 255 11.38 -5.40 6.51
C ASP A 255 12.18 -4.28 5.85
N VAL A 256 13.33 -3.88 6.41
CA VAL A 256 14.24 -2.90 5.80
C VAL A 256 14.80 -3.44 4.49
N ASN A 257 15.26 -4.70 4.46
CA ASN A 257 15.72 -5.34 3.23
C ASN A 257 14.61 -5.39 2.18
N SER A 258 13.37 -5.68 2.59
CA SER A 258 12.21 -5.66 1.70
C SER A 258 11.90 -4.27 1.14
N ILE A 259 12.04 -3.21 1.93
CA ILE A 259 11.87 -1.82 1.46
C ILE A 259 12.97 -1.47 0.45
N VAL A 260 14.24 -1.77 0.78
CA VAL A 260 15.38 -1.52 -0.12
C VAL A 260 15.17 -2.26 -1.44
N LYS A 261 14.83 -3.55 -1.39
CA LYS A 261 14.56 -4.39 -2.57
C LYS A 261 13.38 -3.87 -3.38
N GLY A 262 12.29 -3.49 -2.71
CA GLY A 262 11.14 -2.86 -3.35
C GLY A 262 11.52 -1.59 -4.11
N VAL A 263 12.41 -0.77 -3.57
CA VAL A 263 12.91 0.44 -4.24
C VAL A 263 13.80 0.11 -5.44
N VAL A 264 14.79 -0.77 -5.29
CA VAL A 264 15.86 -0.94 -6.30
C VAL A 264 15.53 -1.92 -7.42
N GLU A 265 14.70 -2.93 -7.18
CA GLU A 265 14.45 -3.97 -8.18
C GLU A 265 13.59 -3.44 -9.33
N HIS A 266 13.84 -3.94 -10.54
CA HIS A 266 13.04 -3.60 -11.71
C HIS A 266 11.64 -4.20 -11.63
N LYS A 267 10.62 -3.40 -11.97
CA LYS A 267 9.19 -3.70 -11.75
C LYS A 267 8.39 -3.92 -13.04
N GLY A 268 9.04 -3.78 -14.20
CA GLY A 268 8.34 -3.60 -15.47
C GLY A 268 7.42 -2.39 -15.42
N LYS A 269 6.23 -2.48 -16.02
CA LYS A 269 5.22 -1.41 -15.99
C LYS A 269 4.39 -1.43 -14.70
N ILE A 270 3.98 -0.24 -14.28
CA ILE A 270 3.14 -0.02 -13.09
C ILE A 270 1.83 0.66 -13.53
N HIS A 271 0.72 0.20 -12.96
CA HIS A 271 -0.59 0.82 -13.17
C HIS A 271 -1.36 0.99 -11.86
N PHE A 272 -1.94 2.17 -11.67
CA PHE A 272 -2.84 2.48 -10.57
C PHE A 272 -4.23 2.82 -11.10
N ALA A 273 -5.25 2.17 -10.58
CA ALA A 273 -6.64 2.46 -10.94
C ALA A 273 -7.44 2.87 -9.70
N ILE A 274 -8.06 4.05 -9.78
CA ILE A 274 -8.95 4.59 -8.76
C ILE A 274 -10.38 4.11 -9.06
N GLY A 275 -10.96 3.36 -8.12
CA GLY A 275 -12.32 2.87 -8.21
C GLY A 275 -13.37 3.97 -8.01
N LYS A 276 -14.63 3.55 -7.92
CA LYS A 276 -15.76 4.40 -7.58
C LYS A 276 -16.06 4.29 -6.08
N PRO A 277 -16.52 5.39 -5.44
CA PRO A 277 -17.04 5.31 -4.08
C PRO A 277 -18.12 4.22 -3.96
N ILE A 278 -18.01 3.35 -2.95
CA ILE A 278 -18.86 2.15 -2.80
C ILE A 278 -20.29 2.44 -2.32
N SER A 279 -20.78 3.67 -2.45
CA SER A 279 -22.04 4.11 -1.83
C SER A 279 -23.27 3.32 -2.29
N LYS A 280 -23.28 2.84 -3.55
CA LYS A 280 -24.40 2.05 -4.10
C LYS A 280 -24.51 0.69 -3.43
N SER A 281 -23.40 -0.02 -3.28
CA SER A 281 -23.37 -1.34 -2.64
C SER A 281 -23.84 -1.28 -1.18
N LEU A 282 -23.58 -0.17 -0.49
CA LEU A 282 -24.01 0.01 0.90
C LEU A 282 -25.54 0.01 1.06
N GLU A 283 -26.30 0.52 0.08
CA GLU A 283 -27.77 0.55 0.15
C GLU A 283 -28.34 -0.87 0.16
N GLU A 284 -27.82 -1.73 -0.70
CA GLU A 284 -28.21 -3.15 -0.79
C GLU A 284 -27.76 -3.94 0.45
N ILE A 285 -26.52 -3.72 0.91
CA ILE A 285 -25.95 -4.39 2.07
C ILE A 285 -26.71 -4.05 3.37
N GLU A 286 -27.31 -2.86 3.47
CA GLU A 286 -28.02 -2.45 4.68
C GLU A 286 -29.20 -3.38 5.03
N HIS A 287 -29.80 -4.02 4.03
CA HIS A 287 -30.94 -4.93 4.20
C HIS A 287 -30.55 -6.32 4.76
N GLU A 288 -29.28 -6.69 4.75
CA GLU A 288 -28.81 -7.96 5.31
C GLU A 288 -28.81 -7.91 6.86
N PRO A 289 -29.59 -8.74 7.58
CA PRO A 289 -29.73 -8.61 9.04
C PRO A 289 -28.46 -8.98 9.82
N ASN A 290 -27.56 -9.81 9.27
CA ASN A 290 -26.37 -10.26 9.97
C ASN A 290 -25.18 -9.33 9.74
N LEU A 291 -24.66 -8.70 10.80
CA LEU A 291 -23.51 -7.79 10.71
C LEU A 291 -22.25 -8.45 10.10
N ASN A 292 -21.95 -9.71 10.42
CA ASN A 292 -20.79 -10.38 9.82
C ASN A 292 -20.99 -10.59 8.31
N LYS A 293 -22.23 -10.87 7.88
CA LYS A 293 -22.56 -10.98 6.45
C LYS A 293 -22.52 -9.62 5.76
N LYS A 294 -22.99 -8.53 6.39
CA LYS A 294 -22.80 -7.16 5.89
C LYS A 294 -21.33 -6.84 5.65
N ILE A 295 -20.47 -7.17 6.61
CA ILE A 295 -19.01 -6.98 6.52
C ILE A 295 -18.40 -7.82 5.39
N GLU A 296 -18.81 -9.07 5.23
CA GLU A 296 -18.35 -9.94 4.14
C GLU A 296 -18.73 -9.38 2.77
N LEU A 297 -20.00 -8.96 2.60
CA LEU A 297 -20.50 -8.37 1.36
C LEU A 297 -19.76 -7.07 1.02
N LEU A 298 -19.53 -6.21 2.03
CA LEU A 298 -18.72 -5.00 1.87
C LEU A 298 -17.29 -5.31 1.41
N GLY A 299 -16.66 -6.33 2.00
CA GLY A 299 -15.35 -6.79 1.57
C GLY A 299 -15.36 -7.27 0.12
N ASN A 300 -16.38 -8.02 -0.27
CA ASN A 300 -16.55 -8.47 -1.65
C ASN A 300 -16.76 -7.31 -2.63
N SER A 301 -17.49 -6.25 -2.26
CA SER A 301 -17.66 -5.06 -3.12
C SER A 301 -16.35 -4.27 -3.30
N ILE A 302 -15.47 -4.26 -2.29
CA ILE A 302 -14.13 -3.68 -2.40
C ILE A 302 -13.27 -4.55 -3.32
N ASP A 303 -13.24 -5.85 -3.04
CA ASP A 303 -12.46 -6.83 -3.81
C ASP A 303 -12.88 -6.85 -5.29
N GLU A 304 -14.18 -6.77 -5.58
CA GLU A 304 -14.73 -6.73 -6.93
C GLU A 304 -14.11 -5.59 -7.75
N GLN A 305 -14.14 -4.37 -7.21
CA GLN A 305 -13.51 -3.23 -7.87
C GLN A 305 -12.00 -3.40 -7.99
N ILE A 306 -11.35 -3.98 -6.97
CA ILE A 306 -9.91 -4.20 -7.00
C ILE A 306 -9.53 -5.17 -8.13
N TYR A 307 -10.30 -6.24 -8.32
CA TYR A 307 -10.04 -7.24 -9.36
C TYR A 307 -10.37 -6.72 -10.75
N GLN A 308 -11.51 -6.05 -10.91
CA GLN A 308 -11.93 -5.46 -12.20
C GLN A 308 -10.94 -4.40 -12.68
N ASN A 309 -10.42 -3.59 -11.76
CA ASN A 309 -9.49 -2.51 -12.08
C ASN A 309 -8.02 -2.95 -12.08
N TYR A 310 -7.71 -4.20 -11.72
CA TYR A 310 -6.35 -4.71 -11.82
C TYR A 310 -5.95 -4.85 -13.29
N LYS A 311 -4.87 -4.17 -13.69
CA LYS A 311 -4.32 -4.32 -15.03
C LYS A 311 -3.57 -5.65 -15.16
N LEU A 312 -4.15 -6.57 -15.92
CA LEU A 312 -3.52 -7.85 -16.24
C LEU A 312 -2.44 -7.64 -17.32
N TRP A 313 -1.23 -8.12 -17.02
CA TRP A 313 -0.07 -8.07 -17.90
C TRP A 313 0.16 -9.42 -18.57
N PRO A 314 0.92 -9.47 -19.69
CA PRO A 314 1.34 -10.73 -20.31
C PRO A 314 1.94 -11.73 -19.31
N THR A 315 2.71 -11.25 -18.32
CA THR A 315 3.29 -12.07 -17.25
C THR A 315 2.24 -12.83 -16.45
N ASN A 316 1.07 -12.23 -16.19
CA ASN A 316 -0.02 -12.90 -15.47
C ASN A 316 -0.60 -14.06 -16.30
N TYR A 317 -0.82 -13.84 -17.59
CA TYR A 317 -1.38 -14.84 -18.51
C TYR A 317 -0.42 -16.01 -18.72
N VAL A 318 0.86 -15.72 -18.94
CA VAL A 318 1.92 -16.74 -19.02
C VAL A 318 1.96 -17.57 -17.74
N ALA A 319 1.96 -16.92 -16.57
CA ALA A 319 2.02 -17.59 -15.29
C ALA A 319 0.81 -18.50 -15.04
N TYR A 320 -0.41 -18.07 -15.41
CA TYR A 320 -1.62 -18.88 -15.30
C TYR A 320 -1.52 -20.16 -16.13
N ASP A 321 -1.14 -20.04 -17.40
CA ASP A 321 -1.01 -21.18 -18.31
C ASP A 321 0.06 -22.17 -17.82
N LEU A 322 1.20 -21.67 -17.34
CA LEU A 322 2.27 -22.50 -16.77
C LEU A 322 1.86 -23.18 -15.46
N PHE A 323 1.18 -22.48 -14.56
CA PHE A 323 0.73 -23.01 -13.27
C PHE A 323 -0.32 -24.11 -13.45
N HIS A 324 -1.31 -23.87 -14.33
CA HIS A 324 -2.38 -24.83 -14.59
C HIS A 324 -2.00 -25.90 -15.62
N LYS A 325 -0.82 -25.81 -16.25
CA LYS A 325 -0.36 -26.68 -17.35
C LYS A 325 -1.36 -26.72 -18.51
N LYS A 326 -1.85 -25.54 -18.92
CA LYS A 326 -2.82 -25.33 -20.00
C LYS A 326 -2.33 -24.22 -20.93
N ALA A 327 -2.97 -24.12 -22.10
CA ALA A 327 -2.79 -23.01 -23.04
C ALA A 327 -4.15 -22.29 -23.20
N LYS A 328 -4.66 -21.72 -22.10
CA LYS A 328 -5.96 -21.03 -22.08
C LYS A 328 -5.81 -19.59 -22.56
N TYR A 329 -4.67 -18.96 -22.32
CA TYR A 329 -4.43 -17.55 -22.56
C TYR A 329 -3.25 -17.29 -23.53
N ASP A 330 -2.92 -18.26 -24.38
CA ASP A 330 -1.83 -18.16 -25.37
C ASP A 330 -1.97 -17.00 -26.36
N ASN A 331 -3.20 -16.52 -26.60
CA ASN A 331 -3.46 -15.33 -27.42
C ASN A 331 -3.20 -13.99 -26.71
N TYR A 332 -2.88 -14.00 -25.40
CA TYR A 332 -2.65 -12.79 -24.59
C TYR A 332 -1.15 -12.49 -24.35
N TYR A 333 -0.26 -13.32 -24.88
CA TYR A 333 1.18 -13.12 -24.79
C TYR A 333 1.89 -13.70 -26.02
N THR A 334 3.03 -13.12 -26.35
CA THR A 334 3.93 -13.62 -27.38
C THR A 334 4.89 -14.67 -26.82
N THR A 335 5.53 -15.45 -27.71
CA THR A 335 6.60 -16.37 -27.33
C THR A 335 7.75 -15.65 -26.62
N GLU A 336 8.11 -14.45 -27.08
CA GLU A 336 9.17 -13.64 -26.48
C GLU A 336 8.82 -13.19 -25.05
N GLU A 337 7.60 -12.74 -24.80
CA GLU A 337 7.13 -12.36 -23.46
C GLU A 337 7.15 -13.56 -22.51
N LYS A 338 6.75 -14.75 -22.99
CA LYS A 338 6.84 -15.99 -22.22
C LYS A 338 8.29 -16.35 -21.87
N GLU A 339 9.20 -16.24 -22.83
CA GLU A 339 10.62 -16.50 -22.61
C GLU A 339 11.25 -15.51 -21.63
N LYS A 340 10.93 -14.22 -21.74
CA LYS A 340 11.37 -13.18 -20.79
C LYS A 340 10.86 -13.46 -19.37
N PHE A 341 9.59 -13.81 -19.22
CA PHE A 341 9.03 -14.17 -17.92
C PHE A 341 9.73 -15.40 -17.33
N LEU A 342 9.94 -16.46 -18.12
CA LEU A 342 10.67 -17.65 -17.67
C LEU A 342 12.12 -17.34 -17.28
N ALA A 343 12.80 -16.46 -18.02
CA ALA A 343 14.14 -16.00 -17.68
C ALA A 343 14.16 -15.24 -16.34
N HIS A 344 13.21 -14.33 -16.13
CA HIS A 344 13.03 -13.63 -14.85
C HIS A 344 12.85 -14.61 -13.69
N ILE A 345 11.93 -15.58 -13.82
CA ILE A 345 11.68 -16.60 -12.79
C ILE A 345 12.94 -17.42 -12.53
N ASN A 346 13.67 -17.83 -13.57
CA ASN A 346 14.91 -18.58 -13.40
C ASN A 346 15.98 -17.77 -12.66
N MET A 347 16.15 -16.49 -12.99
CA MET A 347 17.06 -15.56 -12.30
C MET A 347 16.70 -15.44 -10.81
N ARG A 348 15.41 -15.31 -10.49
CA ARG A 348 14.94 -15.27 -9.09
C ARG A 348 15.30 -16.53 -8.30
N LEU A 349 15.34 -17.69 -8.95
CA LEU A 349 15.61 -18.98 -8.32
C LEU A 349 17.11 -19.28 -8.13
N GLU A 350 18.03 -18.60 -8.81
CA GLU A 350 19.48 -18.90 -8.79
C GLU A 350 20.10 -18.88 -7.39
N ASN A 351 19.65 -17.96 -6.52
CA ASN A 351 20.15 -17.81 -5.16
C ASN A 351 19.07 -18.06 -4.10
N SER A 352 18.05 -18.84 -4.45
CA SER A 352 16.93 -19.09 -3.55
C SER A 352 17.17 -20.30 -2.65
N ASN A 353 16.76 -20.19 -1.38
CA ASN A 353 16.79 -21.30 -0.43
C ASN A 353 15.49 -22.11 -0.54
N GLY A 354 15.58 -23.40 -0.87
CA GLY A 354 14.44 -24.33 -0.91
C GLY A 354 14.44 -25.22 -2.16
N ASP A 355 13.41 -26.06 -2.28
CA ASP A 355 13.21 -26.87 -3.47
C ASP A 355 12.84 -25.99 -4.68
N ARG A 356 13.65 -26.05 -5.73
CA ARG A 356 13.55 -25.14 -6.88
C ARG A 356 12.21 -25.26 -7.61
N GLU A 357 11.70 -26.48 -7.78
CA GLU A 357 10.42 -26.70 -8.47
C GLU A 357 9.24 -26.21 -7.64
N THR A 358 9.26 -26.44 -6.32
CA THR A 358 8.25 -25.89 -5.39
C THR A 358 8.22 -24.37 -5.45
N LEU A 359 9.36 -23.70 -5.30
CA LEU A 359 9.44 -22.23 -5.36
C LEU A 359 8.99 -21.69 -6.72
N LYS A 360 9.34 -22.38 -7.81
CA LYS A 360 8.89 -22.04 -9.17
C LYS A 360 7.37 -22.10 -9.31
N GLN A 361 6.73 -23.16 -8.80
CA GLN A 361 5.26 -23.27 -8.81
C GLN A 361 4.59 -22.19 -7.96
N MET A 362 5.19 -21.83 -6.82
CA MET A 362 4.69 -20.74 -5.98
C MET A 362 4.81 -19.38 -6.66
N LEU A 363 5.90 -19.12 -7.38
CA LEU A 363 6.05 -17.91 -8.19
C LEU A 363 5.02 -17.89 -9.33
N PHE A 364 4.84 -19.00 -10.07
CA PHE A 364 3.79 -19.05 -11.10
C PHE A 364 2.40 -18.79 -10.52
N LYS A 365 2.07 -19.39 -9.37
CA LYS A 365 0.81 -19.11 -8.67
C LYS A 365 0.67 -17.63 -8.32
N MET A 366 1.75 -17.02 -7.81
CA MET A 366 1.74 -15.62 -7.41
C MET A 366 1.34 -14.67 -8.54
N TYR A 367 1.93 -14.88 -9.72
CA TYR A 367 1.63 -14.09 -10.92
C TYR A 367 0.29 -14.51 -11.57
N ALA A 368 -0.19 -15.74 -11.36
CA ALA A 368 -1.48 -16.22 -11.87
C ALA A 368 -2.68 -15.74 -11.05
N ASN A 369 -2.51 -15.49 -9.75
CA ASN A 369 -3.60 -15.14 -8.83
C ASN A 369 -4.42 -13.91 -9.26
N PRO A 370 -3.86 -12.83 -9.86
CA PRO A 370 -4.67 -11.76 -10.44
C PRO A 370 -5.72 -12.23 -11.46
N ILE A 371 -5.40 -13.23 -12.30
CA ILE A 371 -6.36 -13.83 -13.24
C ILE A 371 -7.39 -14.67 -12.50
N ILE A 372 -6.96 -15.44 -11.49
CA ILE A 372 -7.86 -16.27 -10.68
C ILE A 372 -8.88 -15.38 -9.95
N ASN A 373 -8.43 -14.26 -9.39
CA ASN A 373 -9.28 -13.28 -8.71
C ASN A 373 -10.27 -12.64 -9.69
N PHE A 374 -9.81 -12.26 -10.88
CA PHE A 374 -10.69 -11.75 -11.93
C PHE A 374 -11.74 -12.79 -12.39
N GLN A 375 -11.40 -14.08 -12.41
CA GLN A 375 -12.35 -15.16 -12.75
C GLN A 375 -13.38 -15.44 -11.65
N ASN A 376 -13.13 -14.99 -10.42
CA ASN A 376 -14.01 -15.19 -9.26
C ASN A 376 -15.01 -14.03 -9.05
N LEU A 377 -14.99 -13.02 -9.93
CA LEU A 377 -16.06 -12.04 -10.10
C LEU A 377 -17.30 -12.74 -10.66
#